data_AF-A0A0M2JUI6-F1
#
_entry.id   AF-A0A0M2JUI6-F1
#
_cell.length_a   1.000
_cell.length_b   1.000
_cell.length_c   1.000
_cell.angle_alpha   90.00
_cell.angle_beta   90.00
_cell.angle_gamma   90.00
#
_symmetry.space_group_name_H-M   'P 1'
#
loop_
_entity.id
_entity.type
_entity.pdbx_description
1 polymer ?
#
loop_
_entity_poly.entity_id
_entity_poly.type
_entity_poly.pdbx_seq_one_letter_code
_entity_poly.pdbx_strand_id
1 'polypeptide(L)'
;MRTIWPADPRTLSSRICSASSTRRAAVTSPEIAQIVAEVYSRHLTLPSDWTPGQRQGFLDQTAASLSRQIAELAAELGERAVEQWTTDHGTQPNYLTKVGLLNSAAASAKEIVLSEQLYELIPPPQETEEPPRTMVSRDDVPWTQRWTQTQYRTDPDEATEDLVAQLWPSPAFSAVFRIKAGYLLAARAEDRLPPPQKPGDPLAVELTELVYQDLRDDGLPAR
;
A
#
# COMPACT_ATOMS: atom_id res chain seq x y z
N MET A 1 17.03 -4.49 -21.89
CA MET A 1 15.68 -4.89 -22.35
C MET A 1 15.54 -6.39 -22.17
N ARG A 2 14.86 -6.83 -21.10
CA ARG A 2 14.60 -8.26 -20.83
C ARG A 2 13.18 -8.57 -21.23
N THR A 3 13.03 -9.31 -22.32
CA THR A 3 11.76 -9.93 -22.72
C THR A 3 11.53 -11.11 -21.79
N ILE A 4 10.61 -10.97 -20.82
CA ILE A 4 10.21 -12.07 -19.92
C ILE A 4 8.90 -12.64 -20.46
N TRP A 5 8.95 -13.28 -21.63
CA TRP A 5 7.85 -14.11 -22.12
C TRP A 5 8.38 -15.54 -22.23
N PRO A 6 7.97 -16.48 -21.37
CA PRO A 6 8.20 -17.88 -21.66
C PRO A 6 7.25 -18.30 -22.78
N ALA A 7 7.76 -18.29 -24.02
CA ALA A 7 7.24 -19.15 -25.06
C ALA A 7 7.89 -20.53 -24.87
N ASP A 8 7.15 -21.50 -24.32
CA ASP A 8 7.56 -22.91 -24.38
C ASP A 8 6.61 -23.69 -25.31
N PRO A 9 7.06 -24.10 -26.50
CA PRO A 9 6.33 -24.98 -27.38
C PRO A 9 6.99 -26.38 -27.38
N ARG A 10 6.54 -27.30 -26.51
CA ARG A 10 6.86 -28.73 -26.65
C ARG A 10 5.66 -29.65 -26.41
N THR A 11 4.98 -29.90 -27.54
CA THR A 11 4.57 -31.22 -28.04
C THR A 11 3.88 -32.22 -27.11
N LEU A 12 2.57 -32.41 -27.35
CA LEU A 12 2.01 -33.76 -27.48
C LEU A 12 1.21 -33.85 -28.78
N SER A 13 1.79 -34.56 -29.74
CA SER A 13 1.08 -35.12 -30.88
C SER A 13 0.12 -36.18 -30.34
N SER A 14 -1.19 -35.95 -30.48
CA SER A 14 -2.19 -37.01 -30.37
C SER A 14 -3.35 -36.73 -31.30
N ARG A 15 -3.81 -37.80 -31.92
CA ARG A 15 -4.64 -37.90 -33.11
C ARG A 15 -5.97 -37.15 -32.95
N ILE A 16 -6.38 -36.53 -34.05
CA ILE A 16 -7.73 -36.02 -34.30
C ILE A 16 -8.73 -37.15 -34.08
N CYS A 17 -9.47 -37.10 -32.98
CA CYS A 17 -10.79 -37.70 -32.88
C CYS A 17 -11.79 -36.55 -32.78
N SER A 18 -12.58 -36.42 -33.83
CA SER A 18 -13.76 -35.55 -33.90
C SER A 18 -14.71 -35.95 -32.78
N ALA A 19 -14.80 -35.12 -31.75
CA ALA A 19 -15.86 -35.18 -30.75
C ALA A 19 -16.39 -33.77 -30.57
N SER A 20 -17.66 -33.61 -30.92
CA SER A 20 -18.43 -32.37 -30.74
C SER A 20 -18.40 -31.94 -29.27
N SER A 21 -17.47 -31.04 -28.93
CA SER A 21 -17.50 -30.36 -27.63
C SER A 21 -18.56 -29.28 -27.71
N THR A 22 -19.74 -29.57 -27.18
CA THR A 22 -20.68 -28.56 -26.73
C THR A 22 -19.90 -27.55 -25.89
N ARG A 23 -19.69 -26.34 -26.41
CA ARG A 23 -19.19 -25.23 -25.62
C ARG A 23 -20.21 -24.98 -24.52
N ARG A 24 -20.02 -25.58 -23.34
CA ARG A 24 -20.45 -24.92 -22.11
C ARG A 24 -19.68 -23.61 -22.11
N ALA A 25 -20.38 -22.51 -22.33
CA ALA A 25 -19.81 -21.19 -22.11
C ALA A 25 -19.23 -21.22 -20.69
N ALA A 26 -17.89 -21.18 -20.59
CA ALA A 26 -17.25 -20.94 -19.32
C ALA A 26 -17.76 -19.56 -18.89
N VAL A 27 -18.59 -19.51 -17.86
CA VAL A 27 -19.12 -18.25 -17.35
C VAL A 27 -17.92 -17.54 -16.74
N THR A 28 -17.31 -16.64 -17.51
CA THR A 28 -16.31 -15.72 -16.99
C THR A 28 -16.97 -14.89 -15.90
N SER A 29 -16.39 -14.87 -14.70
CA SER A 29 -16.90 -14.03 -13.63
C SER A 29 -16.65 -12.55 -14.00
N PRO A 30 -17.69 -11.69 -14.02
CA PRO A 30 -17.54 -10.26 -14.30
C PRO A 30 -16.58 -9.58 -13.32
N GLU A 31 -16.57 -10.02 -12.06
CA GLU A 31 -15.66 -9.53 -11.03
C GLU A 31 -14.19 -9.81 -11.41
N ILE A 32 -13.89 -11.05 -11.82
CA ILE A 32 -12.53 -11.43 -12.20
C ILE A 32 -12.10 -10.69 -13.47
N ALA A 33 -13.01 -10.46 -14.42
CA ALA A 33 -12.72 -9.65 -15.60
C ALA A 33 -12.34 -8.20 -15.24
N GLN A 34 -13.04 -7.60 -14.26
CA GLN A 34 -12.73 -6.27 -13.77
C GLN A 34 -11.35 -6.22 -13.10
N ILE A 35 -11.04 -7.18 -12.22
CA ILE A 35 -9.74 -7.24 -11.53
C ILE A 35 -8.58 -7.37 -12.52
N VAL A 36 -8.71 -8.26 -13.52
CA VAL A 36 -7.70 -8.44 -14.56
C VAL A 36 -7.49 -7.15 -15.34
N ALA A 37 -8.56 -6.49 -15.78
CA ALA A 37 -8.46 -5.23 -16.51
C ALA A 37 -7.78 -4.12 -15.68
N GLU A 38 -8.07 -4.04 -14.38
CA GLU A 38 -7.46 -3.07 -13.48
C GLU A 38 -5.96 -3.31 -13.30
N VAL A 39 -5.55 -4.55 -13.02
CA VAL A 39 -4.14 -4.89 -12.84
C VAL A 39 -3.33 -4.64 -14.11
N TYR A 40 -3.85 -5.04 -15.27
CA TYR A 40 -3.19 -4.82 -16.56
C TYR A 40 -3.24 -3.37 -17.07
N SER A 41 -4.05 -2.51 -16.47
CA SER A 41 -4.03 -1.08 -16.82
C SER A 41 -3.14 -0.26 -15.90
N ARG A 42 -3.01 -0.66 -14.63
CA ARG A 42 -2.26 0.11 -13.61
C ARG A 42 -0.84 -0.38 -13.38
N HIS A 43 -0.62 -1.69 -13.45
CA HIS A 43 0.60 -2.31 -12.94
C HIS A 43 1.38 -3.09 -14.00
N LEU A 44 0.69 -3.68 -14.97
CA LEU A 44 1.32 -4.44 -16.06
C LEU A 44 1.19 -3.67 -17.38
N THR A 45 2.20 -3.75 -18.24
CA THR A 45 2.13 -3.12 -19.57
C THR A 45 1.80 -4.18 -20.62
N LEU A 46 0.69 -3.99 -21.34
CA LEU A 46 0.41 -4.74 -22.56
C LEU A 46 1.23 -4.19 -23.73
N PRO A 47 1.57 -5.01 -24.74
CA PRO A 47 2.31 -4.54 -25.91
C PRO A 47 1.59 -3.40 -26.63
N SER A 48 2.32 -2.31 -26.90
CA SER A 48 1.75 -1.08 -27.47
C SER A 48 1.28 -1.24 -28.92
N ASP A 49 1.85 -2.21 -29.63
CA ASP A 49 1.53 -2.60 -31.01
C ASP A 49 0.21 -3.39 -31.13
N TRP A 50 -0.33 -3.89 -30.01
CA TRP A 50 -1.63 -4.57 -30.03
C TRP A 50 -2.78 -3.61 -30.27
N THR A 51 -3.68 -4.00 -31.17
CA THR A 51 -4.95 -3.31 -31.39
C THR A 51 -5.86 -3.38 -30.16
N PRO A 52 -6.82 -2.45 -30.00
CA PRO A 52 -7.78 -2.50 -28.88
C PRO A 52 -8.52 -3.85 -28.77
N GLY A 53 -8.89 -4.45 -29.91
CA GLY A 53 -9.57 -5.75 -29.93
C GLY A 53 -8.67 -6.90 -29.45
N GLN A 54 -7.38 -6.89 -29.80
CA GLN A 54 -6.42 -7.89 -29.32
C GLN A 54 -6.18 -7.77 -27.82
N ARG A 55 -6.07 -6.54 -27.29
CA ARG A 55 -5.93 -6.30 -25.85
C ARG A 55 -7.15 -6.81 -25.10
N GLN A 56 -8.36 -6.44 -25.54
CA GLN A 56 -9.59 -6.91 -24.90
C GLN A 56 -9.71 -8.44 -24.97
N GLY A 57 -9.45 -9.05 -26.13
CA GLY A 57 -9.51 -10.50 -26.30
C GLY A 57 -8.52 -11.26 -25.40
N PHE A 58 -7.35 -10.68 -25.12
CA PHE A 58 -6.40 -11.24 -24.16
C PHE A 58 -6.91 -11.13 -22.71
N LEU A 59 -7.45 -9.98 -22.32
CA LEU A 59 -8.02 -9.78 -20.98
C LEU A 59 -9.20 -10.73 -20.73
N ASP A 60 -10.09 -10.88 -21.72
CA ASP A 60 -11.24 -11.78 -21.65
C ASP A 60 -10.81 -13.25 -21.49
N GLN A 61 -9.79 -13.67 -22.25
CA GLN A 61 -9.24 -15.04 -22.16
C GLN A 61 -8.57 -15.29 -20.80
N THR A 62 -7.80 -14.32 -20.32
CA THR A 62 -7.15 -14.38 -19.01
C THR A 62 -8.20 -14.47 -17.90
N ALA A 63 -9.21 -13.61 -17.91
CA ALA A 63 -10.30 -13.63 -16.94
C ALA A 63 -11.08 -14.95 -16.97
N ALA A 64 -11.36 -15.49 -18.17
CA ALA A 64 -12.03 -16.78 -18.33
C ALA A 64 -11.18 -17.94 -17.77
N SER A 65 -9.86 -17.89 -17.96
CA SER A 65 -8.93 -18.88 -17.41
C SER A 65 -8.91 -18.84 -15.89
N LEU A 66 -8.73 -17.65 -15.30
CA LEU A 66 -8.70 -17.46 -13.85
C LEU A 66 -10.05 -17.85 -13.22
N SER A 67 -11.17 -17.47 -13.84
CA SER A 67 -12.51 -17.84 -13.35
C SER A 67 -12.68 -19.37 -13.25
N ARG A 68 -12.15 -20.14 -14.21
CA ARG A 68 -12.19 -21.61 -14.15
C ARG A 68 -11.32 -22.17 -13.04
N GLN A 69 -10.08 -21.68 -12.91
CA GLN A 69 -9.15 -22.13 -11.87
C GLN A 69 -9.72 -21.85 -10.47
N ILE A 70 -10.31 -20.67 -10.27
CA ILE A 70 -10.98 -20.32 -9.00
C ILE A 70 -12.14 -21.26 -8.71
N ALA A 71 -12.99 -21.55 -9.71
CA ALA A 71 -14.13 -22.44 -9.50
C ALA A 71 -13.71 -23.88 -9.17
N GLU A 72 -12.65 -24.38 -9.82
CA GLU A 72 -12.08 -25.70 -9.55
C GLU A 72 -11.50 -25.78 -8.13
N LEU A 73 -10.63 -24.84 -7.77
CA LEU A 73 -10.05 -24.79 -6.43
C LEU A 73 -11.11 -24.56 -5.34
N ALA A 74 -12.14 -23.75 -5.61
CA ALA A 74 -13.25 -23.53 -4.69
C ALA A 74 -14.03 -24.81 -4.42
N ALA A 75 -14.24 -25.65 -5.43
CA ALA A 75 -14.89 -26.95 -5.28
C ALA A 75 -14.06 -27.87 -4.37
N GLU A 76 -12.76 -27.99 -4.62
CA GLU A 76 -11.85 -28.79 -3.80
C GLU A 76 -11.80 -28.32 -2.34
N LEU A 77 -11.62 -27.00 -2.13
CA LEU A 77 -11.59 -26.42 -0.78
C LEU A 77 -12.94 -26.58 -0.07
N GLY A 78 -14.05 -26.48 -0.81
CA GLY A 78 -15.40 -26.65 -0.27
C GLY A 78 -15.67 -28.07 0.20
N GLU A 79 -15.24 -29.08 -0.58
CA GLU A 79 -15.33 -30.49 -0.19
C GLU A 79 -14.52 -30.75 1.09
N ARG A 80 -13.26 -30.31 1.13
CA ARG A 80 -12.39 -30.44 2.31
C ARG A 80 -12.98 -29.75 3.54
N ALA A 81 -13.56 -28.56 3.39
CA ALA A 81 -14.17 -27.83 4.50
C ALA A 81 -15.39 -28.56 5.09
N VAL A 82 -16.22 -29.18 4.24
CA VAL A 82 -17.36 -29.98 4.70
C VAL A 82 -16.91 -31.28 5.37
N GLU A 83 -15.88 -31.94 4.84
CA GLU A 83 -15.28 -33.14 5.45
C GLU A 83 -14.67 -32.83 6.82
N GLN A 84 -13.91 -31.73 6.92
CA GLN A 84 -13.32 -31.28 8.16
C GLN A 84 -14.40 -30.95 9.19
N TRP A 85 -15.42 -30.19 8.82
CA TRP A 85 -16.55 -29.89 9.71
C TRP A 85 -17.21 -31.16 10.24
N THR A 86 -17.46 -32.14 9.35
CA THR A 86 -18.11 -33.40 9.71
C THR A 86 -17.24 -34.22 10.67
N THR A 87 -15.92 -34.18 10.48
CA THR A 87 -14.96 -34.83 11.37
C THR A 87 -14.96 -34.19 12.76
N ASP A 88 -14.94 -32.85 12.81
CA ASP A 88 -14.85 -32.09 14.05
C ASP A 88 -16.16 -32.14 14.88
N HIS A 89 -17.32 -32.21 14.21
CA HIS A 89 -18.64 -32.13 14.86
C HIS A 89 -19.39 -33.47 14.87
N GLY A 90 -18.85 -34.51 14.25
CA GLY A 90 -19.45 -35.85 14.15
C GLY A 90 -20.78 -35.90 13.36
N THR A 91 -21.18 -34.81 12.72
CA THR A 91 -22.45 -34.68 12.00
C THR A 91 -22.29 -33.81 10.76
N GLN A 92 -23.10 -34.05 9.74
CA GLN A 92 -23.11 -33.26 8.51
C GLN A 92 -23.55 -31.81 8.79
N PRO A 93 -22.94 -30.80 8.14
CA PRO A 93 -23.36 -29.42 8.32
C PRO A 93 -24.79 -29.22 7.82
N ASN A 94 -25.59 -28.45 8.57
CA ASN A 94 -26.88 -28.00 8.08
C ASN A 94 -26.71 -27.07 6.86
N TYR A 95 -27.80 -26.78 6.16
CA TYR A 95 -27.75 -26.01 4.92
C TYR A 95 -27.01 -24.67 5.06
N LEU A 96 -27.32 -23.86 6.08
CA LEU A 96 -26.69 -22.55 6.28
C LEU A 96 -25.19 -22.69 6.55
N THR A 97 -24.80 -23.67 7.35
CA THR A 97 -23.39 -23.95 7.66
C THR A 97 -22.66 -24.38 6.41
N LYS A 98 -23.24 -25.29 5.62
CA LYS A 98 -22.66 -25.76 4.36
C LYS A 98 -22.47 -24.61 3.37
N VAL A 99 -23.47 -23.74 3.20
CA VAL A 99 -23.34 -22.55 2.35
C VAL A 99 -22.23 -21.63 2.85
N GLY A 100 -22.12 -21.42 4.16
CA GLY A 100 -21.02 -20.66 4.77
C GLY A 100 -19.65 -21.22 4.41
N LEU A 101 -19.46 -22.54 4.59
CA LEU A 101 -18.21 -23.23 4.25
C LEU A 101 -17.86 -23.10 2.76
N LEU A 102 -18.84 -23.26 1.87
CA LEU A 102 -18.62 -23.14 0.42
C LEU A 102 -18.29 -21.70 0.01
N ASN A 103 -18.91 -20.69 0.63
CA ASN A 103 -18.59 -19.29 0.38
C ASN A 103 -17.18 -18.94 0.85
N SER A 104 -16.77 -19.43 2.03
CA SER A 104 -15.40 -19.26 2.54
C SER A 104 -14.37 -19.94 1.64
N ALA A 105 -14.69 -21.14 1.14
CA ALA A 105 -13.84 -21.84 0.17
C ALA A 105 -13.71 -21.06 -1.15
N ALA A 106 -14.81 -20.52 -1.69
CA ALA A 106 -14.78 -19.71 -2.90
C ALA A 106 -13.96 -18.41 -2.72
N ALA A 107 -14.10 -17.74 -1.57
CA ALA A 107 -13.30 -16.55 -1.26
C ALA A 107 -11.80 -16.89 -1.15
N SER A 108 -11.46 -17.99 -0.47
CA SER A 108 -10.07 -18.43 -0.33
C SER A 108 -9.45 -18.84 -1.66
N ALA A 109 -10.20 -19.58 -2.49
CA ALA A 109 -9.74 -19.96 -3.83
C ALA A 109 -9.47 -18.75 -4.72
N LYS A 110 -10.33 -17.73 -4.65
CA LYS A 110 -10.12 -16.47 -5.36
C LYS A 110 -8.82 -15.80 -4.94
N GLU A 111 -8.58 -15.67 -3.64
CA GLU A 111 -7.36 -15.04 -3.12
C GLU A 111 -6.09 -15.78 -3.58
N ILE A 112 -6.07 -17.10 -3.41
CA ILE A 112 -4.91 -17.94 -3.78
C ILE A 112 -4.61 -17.80 -5.28
N VAL A 113 -5.60 -17.99 -6.15
CA VAL A 113 -5.38 -17.97 -7.59
C VAL A 113 -4.98 -16.56 -8.07
N LEU A 114 -5.62 -15.50 -7.56
CA LEU A 114 -5.27 -14.14 -7.96
C LEU A 114 -3.88 -13.74 -7.46
N SER A 115 -3.52 -14.12 -6.24
CA SER A 115 -2.18 -13.91 -5.70
C SER A 115 -1.13 -14.54 -6.61
N GLU A 116 -1.24 -15.85 -6.84
CA GLU A 116 -0.23 -16.62 -7.59
C GLU A 116 -0.16 -16.26 -9.07
N GLN A 117 -1.30 -16.03 -9.73
CA GLN A 117 -1.37 -15.91 -11.19
C GLN A 117 -1.42 -14.46 -11.69
N LEU A 118 -1.76 -13.50 -10.84
CA LEU A 118 -1.95 -12.11 -11.25
C LEU A 118 -1.08 -11.14 -10.45
N TYR A 119 -1.11 -11.21 -9.12
CA TYR A 119 -0.40 -10.23 -8.28
C TYR A 119 1.12 -10.46 -8.21
N GLU A 120 1.59 -11.71 -8.25
CA GLU A 120 3.02 -12.03 -8.37
C GLU A 120 3.66 -11.50 -9.67
N LEU A 121 2.86 -11.19 -10.69
CA LEU A 121 3.35 -10.58 -11.93
C LEU A 121 3.63 -9.08 -11.78
N ILE A 122 3.07 -8.44 -10.75
CA ILE A 122 3.27 -7.01 -10.50
C ILE A 122 4.73 -6.83 -10.08
N PRO A 123 5.55 -6.14 -10.88
CA PRO A 123 6.93 -5.89 -10.48
C PRO A 123 6.90 -5.10 -9.16
N PRO A 124 7.85 -5.38 -8.24
CA PRO A 124 7.99 -4.54 -7.05
C PRO A 124 8.14 -3.10 -7.51
N PRO A 125 7.64 -2.12 -6.74
CA PRO A 125 7.84 -0.72 -7.07
C PRO A 125 9.33 -0.56 -7.36
N GLN A 126 9.63 -0.09 -8.58
CA GLN A 126 10.99 0.33 -8.88
C GLN A 126 11.31 1.29 -7.75
N GLU A 127 12.35 1.00 -6.96
CA GLU A 127 12.97 2.03 -6.14
C GLU A 127 13.28 3.12 -7.15
N THR A 128 12.44 4.15 -7.21
CA THR A 128 12.79 5.38 -7.90
C THR A 128 14.12 5.71 -7.28
N GLU A 129 15.21 5.56 -8.04
CA GLU A 129 16.51 6.07 -7.63
C GLU A 129 16.21 7.51 -7.26
N GLU A 130 16.11 7.77 -5.94
CA GLU A 130 15.99 9.12 -5.47
C GLU A 130 17.17 9.83 -6.14
N PRO A 131 16.92 10.96 -6.85
CA PRO A 131 18.00 11.70 -7.48
C PRO A 131 19.09 11.80 -6.43
N PRO A 132 20.36 11.45 -6.76
CA PRO A 132 21.39 11.22 -5.77
C PRO A 132 21.27 12.32 -4.75
N ARG A 133 20.83 11.97 -3.52
CA ARG A 133 20.63 12.97 -2.48
C ARG A 133 22.03 13.55 -2.33
N THR A 134 22.25 14.74 -2.88
CA THR A 134 23.39 15.54 -2.49
C THR A 134 23.18 15.64 -1.00
N MET A 135 23.97 14.88 -0.25
CA MET A 135 23.99 14.92 1.20
C MET A 135 24.57 16.29 1.52
N VAL A 136 23.74 17.32 1.37
CA VAL A 136 24.00 18.64 1.90
C VAL A 136 24.25 18.37 3.38
N SER A 137 25.42 18.76 3.86
CA SER A 137 25.73 18.51 5.25
C SER A 137 24.66 19.19 6.08
N ARG A 138 24.29 18.58 7.20
CA ARG A 138 23.33 19.17 8.13
C ARG A 138 23.73 20.62 8.50
N ASP A 139 25.03 20.88 8.59
CA ASP A 139 25.60 22.20 8.89
C ASP A 139 25.37 23.24 7.79
N ASP A 140 25.10 22.81 6.55
CA ASP A 140 24.81 23.70 5.42
C ASP A 140 23.33 24.09 5.35
N VAL A 141 22.47 23.47 6.17
CA VAL A 141 21.04 23.77 6.23
C VAL A 141 20.77 24.78 7.36
N PRO A 142 20.16 25.95 7.07
CA PRO A 142 19.82 26.93 8.10
C PRO A 142 18.92 26.34 9.19
N TRP A 143 19.08 26.77 10.45
CA TRP A 143 18.25 26.28 11.56
C TRP A 143 16.76 26.42 11.27
N THR A 144 16.32 27.44 10.52
CA THR A 144 14.93 27.68 10.14
C THR A 144 14.29 26.57 9.32
N GLN A 145 15.10 25.71 8.69
CA GLN A 145 14.64 24.57 7.88
C GLN A 145 14.92 23.22 8.54
N ARG A 146 15.92 23.12 9.43
CA ARG A 146 16.31 21.84 10.05
C ARG A 146 15.24 21.24 10.95
N TRP A 147 14.53 22.09 11.71
CA TRP A 147 13.50 21.63 12.64
C TRP A 147 12.24 21.12 11.94
N THR A 148 11.97 21.50 10.69
CA THR A 148 10.81 21.01 9.92
C THR A 148 11.12 19.74 9.12
N GLN A 149 12.38 19.51 8.74
CA GLN A 149 12.80 18.35 7.94
C GLN A 149 13.30 17.20 8.81
N THR A 150 12.56 16.10 8.88
CA THR A 150 12.84 14.94 9.75
C THR A 150 14.29 14.45 9.68
N GLN A 151 14.93 14.44 8.50
CA GLN A 151 16.32 13.98 8.39
C GLN A 151 17.38 14.90 9.03
N TYR A 152 17.03 16.14 9.38
CA TYR A 152 17.96 17.14 9.93
C TYR A 152 17.62 17.59 11.35
N ARG A 153 16.51 17.09 11.91
CA ARG A 153 16.06 17.41 13.28
C ARG A 153 17.05 16.92 14.31
N THR A 154 17.19 17.71 15.37
CA THR A 154 17.85 17.29 16.62
C THR A 154 16.80 17.19 17.68
N ASP A 155 16.84 16.09 18.44
CA ASP A 155 15.92 15.88 19.54
C ASP A 155 16.17 16.94 20.63
N PRO A 156 15.11 17.59 21.15
CA PRO A 156 15.24 18.53 22.25
C PRO A 156 15.75 17.80 23.50
N ASP A 157 16.69 18.42 24.20
CA ASP A 157 17.13 17.96 25.51
C ASP A 157 16.16 18.42 26.63
N GLU A 158 16.36 17.90 27.85
CA GLU A 158 15.52 18.21 29.01
C GLU A 158 15.42 19.72 29.28
N ALA A 159 16.54 20.45 29.11
CA ALA A 159 16.56 21.90 29.28
C ALA A 159 15.69 22.63 28.23
N THR A 160 15.70 22.14 26.99
CA THR A 160 14.84 22.65 25.91
C THR A 160 13.38 22.34 26.19
N GLU A 161 13.05 21.15 26.67
CA GLU A 161 11.69 20.76 27.03
C GLU A 161 11.13 21.61 28.18
N ASP A 162 11.93 21.87 29.20
CA ASP A 162 11.59 22.77 30.31
C ASP A 162 11.34 24.20 29.83
N LEU A 163 12.19 24.69 28.93
CA LEU A 163 12.04 26.01 28.32
C LEU A 163 10.75 26.10 27.49
N VAL A 164 10.41 25.05 26.72
CA VAL A 164 9.12 24.99 26.01
C VAL A 164 7.95 25.03 27.00
N ALA A 165 8.02 24.28 28.10
CA ALA A 165 6.97 24.27 29.12
C ALA A 165 6.79 25.64 29.78
N GLN A 166 7.87 26.40 29.95
CA GLN A 166 7.85 27.76 30.48
C GLN A 166 7.26 28.78 29.49
N LEU A 167 7.66 28.71 28.22
CA LEU A 167 7.28 29.70 27.19
C LEU A 167 5.87 29.47 26.64
N TRP A 168 5.50 28.21 26.45
CA TRP A 168 4.25 27.78 25.81
C TRP A 168 3.51 26.76 26.67
N PRO A 169 2.91 27.21 27.79
CA PRO A 169 2.27 26.32 28.75
C PRO A 169 0.96 25.73 28.22
N SER A 170 0.64 24.52 28.69
CA SER A 170 -0.69 23.92 28.54
C SER A 170 -1.72 24.64 29.43
N PRO A 171 -3.01 24.73 29.04
CA PRO A 171 -3.61 24.24 27.80
C PRO A 171 -3.61 25.27 26.66
N ALA A 172 -2.94 26.42 26.84
CA ALA A 172 -2.94 27.50 25.86
C ALA A 172 -2.29 27.10 24.53
N PHE A 173 -1.31 26.19 24.58
CA PHE A 173 -0.64 25.60 23.43
C PHE A 173 -0.81 24.08 23.42
N SER A 174 -1.17 23.50 22.27
CA SER A 174 -1.35 22.05 22.15
C SER A 174 -0.05 21.26 22.34
N ALA A 175 -0.17 19.97 22.66
CA ALA A 175 0.98 19.08 22.76
C ALA A 175 1.80 19.03 21.46
N VAL A 176 1.14 19.02 20.30
CA VAL A 176 1.79 19.00 18.98
C VAL A 176 2.56 20.30 18.72
N PHE A 177 1.98 21.46 19.07
CA PHE A 177 2.69 22.74 19.03
C PHE A 177 3.96 22.68 19.88
N ARG A 178 3.85 22.22 21.13
CA ARG A 178 4.99 22.16 22.07
C ARG A 178 6.09 21.22 21.58
N ILE A 179 5.74 20.09 20.96
CA ILE A 179 6.71 19.18 20.34
C ILE A 179 7.49 19.89 19.21
N LYS A 180 6.78 20.55 18.28
CA LYS A 180 7.41 21.31 17.19
C LYS A 180 8.27 22.47 17.70
N ALA A 181 7.81 23.18 18.73
CA ALA A 181 8.57 24.22 19.40
C ALA A 181 9.87 23.69 20.04
N GLY A 182 9.86 22.45 20.55
CA GLY A 182 11.06 21.77 21.04
C GLY A 182 12.11 21.59 19.94
N TYR A 183 11.72 21.03 18.79
CA TYR A 183 12.63 20.89 17.65
C TYR A 183 13.14 22.23 17.13
N LEU A 184 12.29 23.27 17.12
CA LEU A 184 12.67 24.62 16.74
C LEU A 184 13.75 25.20 17.65
N LEU A 185 13.59 25.07 18.97
CA LEU A 185 14.56 25.54 19.95
C LEU A 185 15.86 24.72 19.90
N ALA A 186 15.77 23.41 19.72
CA ALA A 186 16.94 22.55 19.55
C ALA A 186 17.77 22.97 18.33
N ALA A 187 17.14 23.22 17.18
CA ALA A 187 17.82 23.70 15.98
C ALA A 187 18.50 25.07 16.18
N ARG A 188 17.89 25.97 16.97
CA ARG A 188 18.50 27.27 17.31
C ARG A 188 19.67 27.16 18.28
N ALA A 189 19.58 26.25 19.26
CA ALA A 189 20.62 26.04 20.26
C ALA A 189 21.94 25.57 19.62
N GLU A 190 21.86 24.79 18.55
CA GLU A 190 23.03 24.34 17.78
C GLU A 190 23.80 25.49 17.12
N ASP A 191 23.07 26.49 16.62
CA ASP A 191 23.65 27.72 16.08
C ASP A 191 24.06 28.69 17.19
N ARG A 192 23.98 28.26 18.46
CA ARG A 192 24.29 29.05 19.67
C ARG A 192 23.52 30.36 19.73
N LEU A 193 22.32 30.38 19.15
CA LEU A 193 21.45 31.53 19.20
C LEU A 193 20.87 31.68 20.61
N PRO A 194 20.70 32.91 21.11
CA PRO A 194 20.15 33.13 22.43
C PRO A 194 18.71 32.58 22.51
N PRO A 195 18.36 31.86 23.59
CA PRO A 195 17.00 31.41 23.80
C PRO A 195 16.10 32.60 24.17
N PRO A 196 14.81 32.56 23.81
CA PRO A 196 13.82 33.48 24.36
C PRO A 196 13.75 33.32 25.88
N GLN A 197 13.63 34.42 26.62
CA GLN A 197 13.75 34.39 28.08
C GLN A 197 12.42 34.28 28.83
N LYS A 198 11.32 34.73 28.20
CA LYS A 198 10.01 34.78 28.85
C LYS A 198 8.86 34.66 27.85
N PRO A 199 7.68 34.21 28.31
CA PRO A 199 6.45 34.33 27.53
C PRO A 199 6.24 35.79 27.08
N GLY A 200 5.95 35.99 25.79
CA GLY A 200 5.70 37.32 25.22
C GLY A 200 6.96 38.15 24.92
N ASP A 201 8.17 37.59 25.06
CA ASP A 201 9.38 38.13 24.43
C ASP A 201 9.15 38.25 22.91
N PRO A 202 9.53 39.37 22.24
CA PRO A 202 9.45 39.49 20.79
C PRO A 202 9.98 38.25 20.04
N LEU A 203 11.07 37.64 20.54
CA LEU A 203 11.59 36.42 19.94
C LEU A 203 10.65 35.22 20.14
N ALA A 204 10.06 35.05 21.32
CA ALA A 204 9.08 33.99 21.56
C ALA A 204 7.85 34.14 20.66
N VAL A 205 7.39 35.38 20.42
CA VAL A 205 6.28 35.68 19.50
C VAL A 205 6.63 35.30 18.06
N GLU A 206 7.83 35.65 17.59
CA GLU A 206 8.30 35.28 16.25
C GLU A 206 8.36 33.76 16.08
N LEU A 207 8.95 33.04 17.04
CA LEU A 207 9.04 31.59 17.00
C LEU A 207 7.66 30.92 17.04
N THR A 208 6.71 31.52 17.76
CA THR A 208 5.33 31.05 17.80
C THR A 208 4.69 31.06 16.41
N GLU A 209 4.88 32.14 15.65
CA GLU A 209 4.34 32.25 14.29
C GLU A 209 4.94 31.22 13.33
N LEU A 210 6.25 30.93 13.46
CA LEU A 210 6.90 29.88 12.67
C LEU A 210 6.30 28.49 12.95
N VAL A 211 6.06 28.15 14.22
CA VAL A 211 5.42 26.87 14.58
C VAL A 211 3.98 26.81 14.07
N TYR A 212 3.23 27.91 14.15
CA TYR A 212 1.86 27.94 13.61
C TYR A 212 1.81 27.83 12.10
N GLN A 213 2.76 28.44 11.38
CA GLN A 213 2.83 28.31 9.94
C GLN A 213 3.11 26.85 9.53
N ASP A 214 4.10 26.22 10.16
CA ASP A 214 4.45 24.81 9.90
C ASP A 214 3.30 23.84 10.26
N LEU A 215 2.58 24.10 11.36
CA LEU A 215 1.36 23.33 11.68
C LEU A 215 0.28 23.48 10.59
N ARG A 216 0.10 24.67 10.03
CA ARG A 216 -0.85 24.91 8.93
C ARG A 216 -0.42 24.19 7.66
N ASP A 217 0.86 24.24 7.33
CA ASP A 217 1.43 23.57 6.16
C ASP A 217 1.27 22.04 6.27
N ASP A 218 1.36 21.48 7.48
CA ASP A 218 1.10 20.06 7.78
C ASP A 218 -0.39 19.69 7.88
N GLY A 219 -1.32 20.65 7.77
CA GLY A 219 -2.76 20.42 7.95
C GLY A 219 -3.18 20.12 9.40
N LEU A 220 -2.35 20.49 10.37
CA LEU A 220 -2.54 20.27 11.80
C LEU A 220 -3.20 21.49 12.47
N PRO A 221 -3.91 21.31 13.60
CA PRO A 221 -4.57 22.42 14.29
C PRO A 221 -3.54 23.40 14.88
N ALA A 222 -3.57 24.65 14.41
CA ALA A 222 -2.75 25.74 14.89
C ALA A 222 -3.35 26.36 16.18
N ARG A 223 -3.26 25.61 17.29
CA ARG A 223 -3.66 26.07 18.62
C ARG A 223 -2.66 25.59 19.67
#